data_AF-A0A4S2A667-F1
#
_entry.id   AF-A0A4S2A667-F1
#
_cell.length_a   1.000
_cell.length_b   1.000
_cell.length_c   1.000
_cell.angle_alpha   90.00
_cell.angle_beta   90.00
_cell.angle_gamma   90.00
#
_symmetry.space_group_name_H-M   'P 1'
#
loop_
_entity.id
_entity.type
_entity.pdbx_description
1 polymer ?
#
loop_
_entity_poly.entity_id
_entity_poly.type
_entity_poly.pdbx_seq_one_letter_code
_entity_poly.pdbx_strand_id
1 'polypeptide(L)'
;MAAKYQLITELYRRTGMAVVKNPQAWQGFLSSACHNYKCRFDEQLLIYAQRPDATAVAEIGTWNRLFKRWVNKDSKGIAVFDPKGRRNTLKYYFDVSDTHEGYYGSRAVPIWQMDKRYEQPVMERLADRFGGTEGGDLATFLIQT
;
A
#
# COMPACT_ATOMS: atom_id res chain seq x y z
N MET A 1 -1.27 5.03 25.68
CA MET A 1 -0.88 5.54 24.34
C MET A 1 0.55 5.16 23.95
N ALA A 2 1.54 5.28 24.85
CA ALA A 2 2.93 4.85 24.60
C ALA A 2 3.08 3.35 24.23
N ALA A 3 2.33 2.46 24.89
CA ALA A 3 2.41 1.02 24.63
C ALA A 3 2.04 0.62 23.19
N LYS A 4 0.99 1.22 22.61
CA LYS A 4 0.59 0.92 21.23
C LYS A 4 1.60 1.47 20.22
N TYR A 5 2.12 2.67 20.45
CA TYR A 5 3.17 3.21 19.60
C TYR A 5 4.40 2.30 19.62
N GLN A 6 4.87 1.91 20.81
CA GLN A 6 6.00 0.97 20.96
C GLN A 6 5.74 -0.38 20.28
N LEU A 7 4.52 -0.93 20.40
CA LEU A 7 4.13 -2.14 19.70
C LEU A 7 4.25 -2.00 18.18
N ILE A 8 3.77 -0.89 17.62
CA ILE A 8 3.87 -0.61 16.18
C ILE A 8 5.32 -0.34 15.76
N THR A 9 6.13 0.29 16.60
CA THR A 9 7.58 0.43 16.39
C THR A 9 8.27 -0.92 16.32
N GLU A 10 7.94 -1.84 17.23
CA GLU A 10 8.52 -3.18 17.23
C GLU A 10 8.06 -3.99 16.02
N LEU A 11 6.78 -3.90 15.66
CA LEU A 11 6.24 -4.51 14.45
C LEU A 11 6.99 -4.03 13.20
N TYR A 12 7.16 -2.72 13.05
CA TYR A 12 7.92 -2.12 11.96
C TYR A 12 9.34 -2.70 11.87
N ARG A 13 10.07 -2.75 13.00
CA ARG A 13 11.45 -3.27 13.03
C ARG A 13 11.52 -4.75 12.64
N ARG A 14 10.64 -5.58 13.20
CA ARG A 14 10.59 -7.02 12.90
C ARG A 14 10.24 -7.29 11.46
N THR A 15 9.20 -6.65 10.93
CA THR A 15 8.80 -6.81 9.54
C THR A 15 9.90 -6.35 8.59
N GLY A 16 10.54 -5.21 8.87
CA GLY A 16 11.68 -4.74 8.07
C GLY A 16 12.80 -5.78 7.99
N MET A 17 13.20 -6.36 9.12
CA MET A 17 14.22 -7.41 9.14
C MET A 17 13.78 -8.68 8.39
N ALA A 18 12.50 -9.07 8.50
CA ALA A 18 11.99 -10.26 7.83
C ALA A 18 11.97 -10.09 6.30
N VAL A 19 11.52 -8.91 5.84
CA VAL A 19 11.38 -8.55 4.44
C VAL A 19 12.74 -8.48 3.73
N VAL A 20 13.78 -7.93 4.38
CA VAL A 20 15.11 -7.82 3.76
C VAL A 20 15.93 -9.12 3.77
N LYS A 21 15.61 -10.07 4.65
CA LYS A 21 16.37 -11.32 4.80
C LYS A 21 15.87 -12.45 3.91
N ASN A 22 14.71 -12.30 3.29
CA ASN A 22 14.03 -13.37 2.57
C ASN A 22 13.48 -12.84 1.23
N PRO A 23 13.96 -13.33 0.08
CA PRO A 23 13.48 -12.90 -1.23
C PRO A 23 11.97 -13.09 -1.45
N GLN A 24 11.37 -14.16 -0.92
CA GLN A 24 9.92 -14.39 -1.01
C GLN A 24 9.14 -13.39 -0.14
N ALA A 25 9.65 -13.05 1.05
CA ALA A 25 9.06 -12.01 1.89
C ALA A 25 9.20 -10.63 1.23
N TRP A 26 10.33 -10.37 0.57
CA TRP A 26 10.54 -9.16 -0.23
C TRP A 26 9.52 -9.06 -1.36
N GLN A 27 9.31 -10.12 -2.13
CA GLN A 27 8.30 -10.17 -3.18
C GLN A 27 6.89 -9.94 -2.64
N GLY A 28 6.53 -10.60 -1.52
CA GLY A 28 5.23 -10.41 -0.88
C GLY A 28 5.02 -8.96 -0.41
N PHE A 29 6.06 -8.32 0.13
CA PHE A 29 6.01 -6.89 0.47
C PHE A 29 5.80 -6.03 -0.77
N LEU A 30 6.52 -6.27 -1.87
CA LEU A 30 6.37 -5.51 -3.11
C LEU A 30 4.96 -5.66 -3.71
N SER A 31 4.38 -6.86 -3.68
CA SER A 31 3.00 -7.12 -4.12
C SER A 31 1.96 -6.36 -3.29
N SER A 32 2.20 -6.17 -1.99
CA SER A 32 1.32 -5.38 -1.13
C SER A 32 1.53 -3.87 -1.32
N ALA A 33 2.79 -3.44 -1.34
CA ALA A 33 3.17 -2.03 -1.44
C ALA A 33 2.73 -1.38 -2.76
N CYS A 34 2.70 -2.14 -3.87
CA CYS A 34 2.33 -1.61 -5.17
C CYS A 34 0.88 -1.09 -5.24
N HIS A 35 -0.05 -1.70 -4.49
CA HIS A 35 -1.45 -1.26 -4.40
C HIS A 35 -1.57 0.12 -3.74
N ASN A 36 -0.69 0.39 -2.76
CA ASN A 36 -0.72 1.60 -1.94
C ASN A 36 0.54 2.45 -2.17
N TYR A 37 1.00 2.54 -3.43
CA TYR A 37 2.27 3.17 -3.82
C TYR A 37 2.41 4.66 -3.41
N LYS A 38 1.30 5.35 -3.14
CA LYS A 38 1.29 6.74 -2.66
C LYS A 38 1.54 6.88 -1.15
N CYS A 39 1.41 5.79 -0.39
CA CYS A 39 1.79 5.79 1.02
C CYS A 39 3.31 5.86 1.14
N ARG A 40 3.80 6.42 2.25
CA ARG A 40 5.26 6.43 2.53
C ARG A 40 5.76 5.01 2.79
N PHE A 41 7.05 4.75 2.59
CA PHE A 41 7.65 3.43 2.78
C PHE A 41 7.39 2.82 4.17
N ASP A 42 7.50 3.63 5.23
CA ASP A 42 7.21 3.19 6.59
C ASP A 42 5.75 2.80 6.80
N GLU A 43 4.83 3.51 6.16
CA GLU A 43 3.41 3.18 6.14
C GLU A 43 3.15 1.90 5.33
N GLN A 44 3.76 1.75 4.14
CA GLN A 44 3.63 0.57 3.29
C GLN A 44 4.09 -0.70 4.02
N LEU A 45 5.21 -0.64 4.73
CA LEU A 45 5.71 -1.79 5.49
C LEU A 45 4.77 -2.17 6.64
N LEU A 46 4.17 -1.18 7.31
CA LEU A 46 3.18 -1.41 8.36
C LEU A 46 1.83 -1.88 7.82
N ILE A 47 1.42 -1.44 6.63
CA ILE A 47 0.27 -1.97 5.91
C ILE A 47 0.50 -3.45 5.61
N TYR A 48 1.64 -3.79 4.99
CA TYR A 48 2.00 -5.17 4.71
C TYR A 48 2.04 -6.05 5.98
N ALA A 49 2.60 -5.53 7.08
CA ALA A 49 2.69 -6.25 8.34
C ALA A 49 1.34 -6.59 8.97
N GLN A 50 0.31 -5.78 8.73
CA GLN A 50 -1.01 -5.89 9.39
C GLN A 50 -2.10 -6.44 8.46
N ARG A 51 -2.03 -6.13 7.16
CA ARG A 51 -3.05 -6.39 6.14
C ARG A 51 -2.36 -6.54 4.75
N PRO A 52 -1.63 -7.65 4.51
CA PRO A 52 -0.84 -7.81 3.28
C PRO A 52 -1.70 -7.83 2.01
N ASP A 53 -2.98 -8.16 2.15
CA ASP A 53 -4.02 -8.20 1.11
C ASP A 53 -4.71 -6.86 0.84
N ALA A 54 -4.30 -5.77 1.51
CA ALA A 54 -4.92 -4.45 1.32
C ALA A 54 -4.72 -3.92 -0.11
N THR A 55 -5.81 -3.49 -0.75
CA THR A 55 -5.85 -3.08 -2.17
C THR A 55 -6.00 -1.57 -2.35
N ALA A 56 -6.65 -0.89 -1.42
CA ALA A 56 -6.69 0.57 -1.38
C ALA A 56 -7.00 1.03 0.04
N VAL A 57 -6.05 1.72 0.65
CA VAL A 57 -6.17 2.19 2.02
C VAL A 57 -6.33 3.70 2.08
N ALA A 58 -7.21 4.17 2.97
CA ALA A 58 -7.33 5.58 3.28
C ALA A 58 -7.80 5.82 4.72
N GLU A 59 -7.58 7.03 5.23
CA GLU A 59 -8.17 7.46 6.51
C GLU A 59 -9.69 7.58 6.37
N ILE A 60 -10.42 7.38 7.46
CA ILE A 60 -11.88 7.49 7.49
C ILE A 60 -12.39 8.82 6.91
N GLY A 61 -11.70 9.93 7.16
CA GLY A 61 -12.09 11.24 6.63
C GLY A 61 -11.99 11.31 5.10
N THR A 62 -11.04 10.60 4.50
CA THR A 62 -10.88 10.51 3.04
C THR A 62 -12.00 9.66 2.43
N TRP A 63 -12.30 8.51 3.04
CA TRP A 63 -13.43 7.66 2.63
C TRP A 63 -14.76 8.43 2.65
N ASN A 64 -15.06 9.06 3.79
CA ASN A 64 -16.31 9.79 3.99
C ASN A 64 -16.44 10.99 3.04
N ARG A 65 -15.36 11.76 2.85
CA ARG A 65 -15.43 13.03 2.11
C ARG A 65 -15.37 12.84 0.60
N LEU A 66 -14.41 12.04 0.11
CA LEU A 66 -14.13 11.95 -1.32
C LEU A 66 -14.94 10.85 -2.01
N PHE A 67 -15.12 9.71 -1.34
CA PHE A 67 -15.73 8.53 -1.95
C PHE A 67 -17.17 8.29 -1.47
N LYS A 68 -17.61 9.00 -0.43
CA LYS A 68 -18.88 8.76 0.27
C LYS A 68 -19.00 7.27 0.62
N ARG A 69 -18.00 6.78 1.33
CA ARG A 69 -17.97 5.42 1.90
C ARG A 69 -17.76 5.52 3.40
N TRP A 70 -18.37 4.61 4.15
CA TRP A 70 -18.29 4.55 5.61
C TRP A 70 -17.60 3.25 6.02
N VAL A 71 -16.74 3.34 7.02
CA VAL A 71 -16.07 2.17 7.61
C VAL A 71 -17.11 1.32 8.32
N ASN A 72 -17.10 0.01 8.06
CA ASN A 72 -17.97 -0.97 8.68
C ASN A 72 -17.74 -0.99 10.19
N LYS A 73 -18.81 -1.31 10.93
CA LYS A 73 -18.70 -1.50 12.37
C LYS A 73 -17.68 -2.61 12.65
N ASP A 74 -16.86 -2.39 13.68
CA ASP A 74 -15.85 -3.34 14.18
C ASP A 74 -14.66 -3.61 13.22
N SER A 75 -14.55 -2.87 12.10
CA SER A 75 -13.36 -2.91 11.23
C SER A 75 -12.10 -2.51 11.99
N LYS A 76 -11.02 -3.29 11.81
CA LYS A 76 -9.72 -3.05 12.45
C LYS A 76 -8.89 -2.09 11.60
N GLY A 77 -8.64 -0.89 12.13
CA GLY A 77 -7.77 0.09 11.46
C GLY A 77 -6.30 -0.36 11.42
N ILE A 78 -5.65 -0.15 10.28
CA ILE A 78 -4.22 -0.38 10.05
C ILE A 78 -3.45 0.80 10.66
N ALA A 79 -2.68 0.53 11.72
CA ALA A 79 -1.96 1.58 12.43
C ALA A 79 -0.66 1.93 11.71
N VAL A 80 -0.45 3.21 11.42
CA VAL A 80 0.81 3.71 10.84
C VAL A 80 1.29 4.95 11.59
N PHE A 81 2.57 5.30 11.45
CA PHE A 81 3.12 6.50 12.08
C PHE A 81 2.47 7.77 11.53
N ASP A 82 2.14 8.70 12.42
CA ASP A 82 1.66 10.03 12.04
C ASP A 82 2.75 11.08 12.30
N PRO A 83 3.52 11.50 11.27
CA PRO A 83 4.58 12.48 11.43
C PRO A 83 4.06 13.90 11.71
N LYS A 84 2.77 14.18 11.49
CA LYS A 84 2.16 15.50 11.74
C LYS A 84 1.70 15.67 13.18
N GLY A 85 1.68 14.58 13.96
CA GLY A 85 1.33 14.63 15.37
C GLY A 85 2.37 15.36 16.21
N ARG A 86 1.92 15.96 17.33
CA ARG A 86 2.81 16.69 18.26
C ARG A 86 3.77 15.77 19.04
N ARG A 87 3.56 14.44 19.02
CA ARG A 87 4.34 13.40 19.71
C ARG A 87 4.28 12.09 18.90
N ASN A 88 4.91 11.03 19.39
CA ASN A 88 4.82 9.64 18.92
C ASN A 88 3.36 9.15 18.80
N THR A 89 2.67 9.53 17.72
CA THR A 89 1.28 9.23 17.45
C THR A 89 1.12 8.33 16.23
N LEU A 90 -0.04 7.71 16.16
CA LEU A 90 -0.45 6.83 15.07
C LEU A 90 -1.70 7.41 14.42
N LYS A 91 -1.78 7.28 13.11
CA LYS A 91 -3.03 7.40 12.35
C LYS A 91 -3.47 6.02 11.88
N TYR A 92 -4.70 5.94 11.39
CA TYR A 92 -5.30 4.67 11.00
C TYR A 92 -5.84 4.73 9.59
N TYR A 93 -5.39 3.79 8.77
CA TYR A 93 -6.02 3.53 7.49
C TYR A 93 -7.02 2.39 7.60
N PHE A 94 -7.97 2.37 6.68
CA PHE A 94 -8.93 1.30 6.46
C PHE A 94 -8.87 0.92 4.99
N ASP A 95 -8.89 -0.37 4.70
CA ASP A 95 -8.95 -0.85 3.32
C ASP A 95 -10.36 -0.62 2.74
N VAL A 96 -10.47 -0.53 1.42
CA VAL A 96 -11.76 -0.39 0.75
C VAL A 96 -12.75 -1.50 1.12
N SER A 97 -12.27 -2.74 1.35
CA SER A 97 -13.08 -3.87 1.81
C SER A 97 -13.67 -3.68 3.21
N ASP A 98 -13.07 -2.81 4.02
CA ASP A 98 -13.56 -2.44 5.35
C ASP A 98 -14.67 -1.39 5.30
N THR A 99 -15.15 -1.01 4.11
CA THR A 99 -16.10 0.09 3.90
C THR A 99 -17.29 -0.32 3.05
N HIS A 100 -18.43 0.32 3.27
CA HIS A 100 -19.60 0.25 2.41
C HIS A 100 -19.93 1.62 1.79
N GLU A 101 -20.63 1.60 0.66
CA GLU A 101 -21.10 2.83 0.02
C GLU A 101 -22.21 3.48 0.83
N GLY A 102 -22.22 4.81 0.82
CA GLY A 102 -23.37 5.53 1.32
C GLY A 102 -24.56 5.45 0.41
N TYR A 103 -25.67 5.92 0.96
CA TYR A 103 -26.95 5.93 0.30
C TYR A 103 -27.00 6.83 -0.95
N TYR A 104 -26.21 7.92 -0.98
CA TYR A 104 -26.17 8.83 -2.14
C TYR A 104 -24.76 9.35 -2.44
N GLY A 105 -24.46 9.49 -3.74
CA GLY A 105 -23.28 10.18 -4.24
C GLY A 105 -21.96 9.43 -4.05
N SER A 106 -21.99 8.11 -3.89
CA SER A 106 -20.78 7.28 -3.89
C SER A 106 -20.02 7.47 -5.21
N ARG A 107 -18.69 7.48 -5.11
CA ARG A 107 -17.79 7.53 -6.26
C ARG A 107 -16.99 6.24 -6.29
N ALA A 108 -16.81 5.70 -7.49
CA ALA A 108 -15.94 4.55 -7.69
C ALA A 108 -14.54 4.85 -7.15
N VAL A 109 -14.00 3.93 -6.35
CA VAL A 109 -12.63 4.01 -5.86
C VAL A 109 -11.72 3.56 -7.00
N PRO A 110 -10.79 4.40 -7.51
CA PRO A 110 -9.90 4.00 -8.58
C PRO A 110 -8.82 3.08 -8.03
N ILE A 111 -9.11 1.77 -8.02
CA ILE A 111 -8.12 0.74 -7.68
C ILE A 111 -7.17 0.63 -8.87
N TRP A 112 -5.90 0.97 -8.65
CA TRP A 112 -4.89 0.83 -9.67
C TRP A 112 -4.54 -0.65 -9.87
N GLN A 113 -4.44 -1.04 -11.14
CA GLN A 113 -3.91 -2.32 -11.57
C GLN A 113 -3.12 -2.11 -12.86
N MET A 114 -2.07 -2.91 -13.06
CA MET A 114 -1.37 -2.92 -14.34
C MET A 114 -2.29 -3.55 -15.38
N ASP A 115 -2.61 -2.80 -16.43
CA ASP A 115 -3.34 -3.27 -17.60
C ASP A 115 -2.33 -3.61 -18.71
N LYS A 116 -2.59 -4.69 -19.45
CA LYS A 116 -1.72 -5.13 -20.57
C LYS A 116 -1.43 -4.03 -21.57
N ARG A 117 -2.39 -3.11 -21.80
CA ARG A 117 -2.21 -1.97 -22.71
C ARG A 117 -1.10 -1.00 -22.28
N TYR A 118 -0.68 -1.05 -21.02
CA TYR A 118 0.37 -0.20 -20.47
C TYR A 118 1.74 -0.88 -20.44
N GLU A 119 1.83 -2.20 -20.70
CA GLU A 119 3.10 -2.93 -20.62
C GLU A 119 4.15 -2.34 -21.56
N GLN A 120 3.80 -2.15 -22.83
CA GLN A 120 4.73 -1.61 -23.83
C GLN A 120 5.23 -0.19 -23.47
N PRO A 121 4.35 0.80 -23.18
CA PRO A 121 4.80 2.12 -22.71
C PRO A 121 5.66 2.08 -21.45
N VAL A 122 5.41 1.13 -20.53
CA VAL A 122 6.20 1.00 -19.30
C VAL A 122 7.58 0.42 -19.60
N MET A 123 7.67 -0.63 -20.43
CA MET A 123 8.95 -1.19 -20.87
C MET A 123 9.82 -0.14 -21.57
N GLU A 124 9.24 0.62 -22.50
CA GLU A 124 9.94 1.73 -23.19
C GLU A 124 10.49 2.75 -22.19
N ARG A 125 9.67 3.19 -21.24
CA ARG A 125 10.09 4.15 -20.20
C ARG A 125 11.17 3.62 -19.28
N LEU A 126 11.16 2.32 -18.97
CA LEU A 126 12.18 1.69 -18.15
C LEU A 126 13.49 1.53 -18.93
N ALA A 127 13.43 1.09 -20.19
CA ALA A 127 14.58 0.99 -21.10
C ALA A 127 15.26 2.35 -21.28
N ASP A 128 14.49 3.41 -21.55
CA ASP A 128 15.00 4.77 -21.70
C ASP A 128 15.74 5.27 -20.46
N ARG A 129 15.30 4.83 -19.27
CA ARG A 129 15.79 5.37 -17.99
C ARG A 129 16.93 4.57 -17.38
N PHE A 130 16.87 3.24 -17.48
CA PHE A 130 17.80 2.32 -16.81
C PHE A 130 18.69 1.56 -17.80
N GLY A 131 18.47 1.73 -19.10
CA GLY A 131 18.97 0.79 -20.13
C GLY A 131 18.06 -0.43 -20.22
N GLY A 132 18.07 -1.14 -21.34
CA GLY A 132 17.24 -2.33 -21.50
C GLY A 132 17.52 -3.09 -22.79
N THR A 133 17.48 -4.43 -22.70
CA THR A 133 17.75 -5.41 -23.75
C THR A 133 16.50 -5.76 -24.57
N GLU A 134 16.70 -6.42 -25.71
CA GLU A 134 15.65 -6.75 -26.68
C GLU A 134 14.71 -7.87 -26.21
N GLY A 135 13.39 -7.61 -26.34
CA GLY A 135 12.36 -8.64 -26.46
C GLY A 135 11.91 -9.34 -25.17
N GLY A 136 10.68 -9.84 -25.18
CA GLY A 136 10.05 -10.55 -24.06
C GLY A 136 8.78 -9.88 -23.56
N ASP A 137 8.11 -10.50 -22.60
CA ASP A 137 7.02 -9.88 -21.84
C ASP A 137 7.57 -8.97 -20.73
N LEU A 138 6.70 -8.15 -20.12
CA LEU A 138 7.09 -7.21 -19.07
C LEU A 138 7.80 -7.90 -17.90
N ALA A 139 7.38 -9.11 -17.54
CA ALA A 139 7.99 -9.85 -16.43
C ALA A 139 9.45 -10.21 -16.73
N THR A 140 9.72 -10.68 -17.95
CA THR A 140 11.07 -10.98 -18.42
C THR A 140 11.93 -9.72 -18.48
N PHE A 141 11.35 -8.62 -19.00
CA PHE A 141 12.02 -7.33 -19.10
C PHE A 141 12.51 -6.83 -17.74
N LEU A 142 11.65 -6.88 -16.70
CA LEU A 142 11.97 -6.41 -15.35
C LEU A 142 13.08 -7.21 -14.64
N ILE A 143 13.36 -8.44 -15.06
CA ILE A 143 14.43 -9.27 -14.49
C ILE A 143 15.78 -8.92 -15.13
N GLN A 144 15.77 -8.38 -16.36
CA GLN A 144 16.95 -8.07 -17.15
C GLN A 144 17.44 -6.62 -16.97
N THR A 145 16.61 -5.74 -16.41
CA THR A 145 16.95 -4.34 -16.10
C THR A 145 17.70 -4.23 -14.77
#